data_AF-A0A496XSG8-F1
#
_entry.id   AF-A0A496XSG8-F1
#
_cell.length_a   1.000
_cell.length_b   1.000
_cell.length_c   1.000
_cell.angle_alpha   90.00
_cell.angle_beta   90.00
_cell.angle_gamma   90.00
#
_symmetry.space_group_name_H-M   'P 1'
#
loop_
_entity.id
_entity.type
_entity.pdbx_description
1 polymer ?
#
loop_
_entity_poly.entity_id
_entity_poly.type
_entity_poly.pdbx_seq_one_letter_code
_entity_poly.pdbx_strand_id
1 'polypeptide(L)'
;MKKLFTLLVIAFLSVSVQARDTESKVCIEGQGCGDLHDLKLACTDPGHYNHQNPPTSIQIHCKMFEMGWRMGKPGTMSFPRLRVLTTSVSTNKGGVGMGSIDFNFPTTSSTFPCPNFNQTSSHAEFSFNVTCDEIMDMDNTIDYCNDNMLALVEADESLMVTVPTGKTHNSCGGGGHGQH
;
A
#
# COMPACT_ATOMS: atom_id res chain seq x y z
N MET A 1 -16.89 38.75 -43.19
CA MET A 1 -17.00 37.28 -43.24
C MET A 1 -16.36 36.71 -41.99
N LYS A 2 -17.17 36.09 -41.12
CA LYS A 2 -16.80 35.50 -39.83
C LYS A 2 -16.00 34.21 -40.06
N LYS A 3 -14.88 34.03 -39.37
CA LYS A 3 -14.35 32.68 -39.06
C LYS A 3 -13.99 32.61 -37.58
N LEU A 4 -14.93 32.03 -36.84
CA LEU A 4 -14.71 31.40 -35.54
C LEU A 4 -13.63 30.31 -35.72
N PHE A 5 -12.63 30.28 -34.84
CA PHE A 5 -11.90 29.05 -34.56
C PHE A 5 -11.91 28.82 -33.06
N THR A 6 -12.57 27.71 -32.71
CA THR A 6 -12.91 27.23 -31.39
C THR A 6 -11.67 26.82 -30.61
N LEU A 7 -11.45 27.46 -29.46
CA LEU A 7 -10.51 27.00 -28.43
C LEU A 7 -11.13 25.78 -27.72
N LEU A 8 -10.57 24.60 -27.97
CA LEU A 8 -10.91 23.38 -27.22
C LEU A 8 -10.06 23.38 -25.94
N VAL A 9 -10.63 23.92 -24.84
CA VAL A 9 -10.02 23.81 -23.51
C VAL A 9 -10.27 22.39 -23.01
N ILE A 10 -9.22 21.56 -23.01
CA ILE A 10 -9.23 20.25 -22.38
C ILE A 10 -9.22 20.48 -20.86
N ALA A 11 -10.39 20.38 -20.24
CA ALA A 11 -10.52 20.32 -18.79
C ALA A 11 -9.99 18.96 -18.32
N PHE A 12 -8.74 18.93 -17.85
CA PHE A 12 -8.24 17.83 -17.03
C PHE A 12 -9.01 17.86 -15.70
N LEU A 13 -9.99 16.96 -15.56
CA LEU A 13 -10.54 16.59 -14.27
C LEU A 13 -9.46 15.80 -13.52
N SER A 14 -8.58 16.52 -12.84
CA SER A 14 -7.76 15.98 -11.75
C SER A 14 -8.73 15.58 -10.64
N VAL A 15 -9.11 14.30 -10.61
CA VAL A 15 -9.73 13.72 -9.41
C VAL A 15 -8.61 13.59 -8.39
N SER A 16 -8.40 14.64 -7.61
CA SER A 16 -7.63 14.58 -6.39
C SER A 16 -8.40 13.69 -5.43
N VAL A 17 -8.05 12.40 -5.37
CA VAL A 17 -8.45 11.54 -4.26
C VAL A 17 -7.76 12.11 -3.03
N GLN A 18 -8.52 12.88 -2.24
CA GLN A 18 -8.09 13.31 -0.92
C GLN A 18 -7.92 12.05 -0.07
N ALA A 19 -6.66 11.72 0.23
CA ALA A 19 -6.33 10.90 1.38
C ALA A 19 -7.03 11.54 2.58
N ARG A 20 -8.04 10.84 3.13
CA ARG A 20 -8.67 11.25 4.38
C ARG A 20 -7.72 10.86 5.49
N ASP A 21 -6.86 11.80 5.88
CA ASP A 21 -6.21 11.79 7.18
C ASP A 21 -7.31 11.74 8.24
N THR A 22 -7.62 10.53 8.69
CA THR A 22 -8.55 10.33 9.80
C THR A 22 -7.70 10.31 11.05
N GLU A 23 -7.24 11.49 11.48
CA GLU A 23 -6.76 11.69 12.85
C GLU A 23 -7.92 11.34 13.79
N SER A 24 -7.75 10.28 14.58
CA SER A 24 -8.63 9.99 15.70
C SER A 24 -7.79 9.89 16.98
N LYS A 25 -8.07 10.85 17.87
CA LYS A 25 -7.48 11.06 19.18
C LYS A 25 -7.91 10.02 20.22
N VAL A 26 -7.04 9.92 21.24
CA VAL A 26 -7.22 9.45 22.63
C VAL A 26 -6.91 7.98 22.86
N CYS A 27 -5.81 7.72 23.57
CA CYS A 27 -5.57 6.43 24.22
C CYS A 27 -6.41 6.35 25.49
N ILE A 28 -7.56 5.69 25.37
CA ILE A 28 -8.41 5.31 26.51
C ILE A 28 -8.14 3.84 26.83
N GLU A 29 -8.17 3.50 28.11
CA GLU A 29 -8.12 2.12 28.59
C GLU A 29 -9.17 1.27 27.85
N GLY A 30 -8.72 0.37 26.98
CA GLY A 30 -9.59 -0.46 26.13
C GLY A 30 -9.78 -0.01 24.67
N GLN A 31 -9.19 1.12 24.22
CA GLN A 31 -9.32 1.63 22.83
C GLN A 31 -8.00 1.86 22.05
N GLY A 32 -6.81 1.66 22.64
CA GLY A 32 -5.52 1.71 21.91
C GLY A 32 -4.98 3.13 21.62
N CYS A 33 -3.69 3.24 21.27
CA CYS A 33 -2.96 4.51 21.04
C CYS A 33 -3.05 4.99 19.59
N GLY A 34 -3.75 6.09 19.28
CA GLY A 34 -4.21 6.44 17.93
C GLY A 34 -3.16 6.58 16.83
N ASP A 35 -1.95 7.01 17.17
CA ASP A 35 -0.85 7.22 16.22
C ASP A 35 0.53 6.87 16.82
N LEU A 36 1.61 7.07 16.04
CA LEU A 36 2.96 6.73 16.49
C LEU A 36 3.42 7.65 17.62
N HIS A 37 2.93 8.89 17.64
CA HIS A 37 3.28 9.85 18.69
C HIS A 37 2.70 9.43 20.04
N ASP A 38 1.43 9.01 20.06
CA ASP A 38 0.76 8.44 21.22
C ASP A 38 1.49 7.18 21.72
N LEU A 39 1.95 6.33 20.80
CA LEU A 39 2.73 5.14 21.17
C LEU A 39 4.09 5.49 21.77
N LYS A 40 4.79 6.51 21.22
CA LYS A 40 6.03 7.03 21.80
C LYS A 40 5.79 7.60 23.20
N LEU A 41 4.70 8.36 23.38
CA LEU A 41 4.29 8.87 24.70
C LEU A 41 4.00 7.73 25.67
N ALA A 42 3.31 6.66 25.24
CA ALA A 42 3.04 5.51 26.08
C ALA A 42 4.32 4.77 26.53
N CYS A 43 5.38 4.83 25.72
CA CYS A 43 6.69 4.30 26.07
C CYS A 43 7.45 5.18 27.07
N THR A 44 7.38 6.51 26.97
CA THR A 44 8.14 7.43 27.84
C THR A 44 7.40 7.84 29.12
N ASP A 45 6.08 7.97 29.06
CA ASP A 45 5.20 8.39 30.15
C ASP A 45 3.93 7.53 30.18
N PRO A 46 4.02 6.28 30.64
CA PRO A 46 2.84 5.39 30.73
C PRO A 46 1.77 5.94 31.69
N GLY A 47 2.16 6.79 32.64
CA GLY A 47 1.25 7.42 33.60
C GLY A 47 0.22 8.33 32.93
N HIS A 48 0.59 8.93 31.78
CA HIS A 48 -0.32 9.73 30.96
C HIS A 48 -1.59 8.96 30.55
N TYR A 49 -1.48 7.65 30.37
CA TYR A 49 -2.57 6.76 29.96
C TYR A 49 -3.06 5.84 31.08
N ASN A 50 -2.87 6.24 32.34
CA ASN A 50 -3.23 5.47 33.53
C ASN A 50 -2.56 4.08 33.60
N HIS A 51 -1.37 3.95 33.01
CA HIS A 51 -0.56 2.73 33.08
C HIS A 51 0.65 2.93 34.01
N GLN A 52 0.95 1.91 34.81
CA GLN A 52 2.10 1.95 35.73
C GLN A 52 3.43 1.65 35.03
N ASN A 53 3.39 0.94 33.89
CA ASN A 53 4.56 0.46 33.17
C ASN A 53 4.36 0.67 31.66
N PRO A 54 5.45 0.87 30.90
CA PRO A 54 5.38 0.98 29.44
C PRO A 54 4.87 -0.33 28.79
N PRO A 55 4.40 -0.27 27.53
CA PRO A 55 4.04 -1.46 26.76
C PRO A 55 5.24 -2.39 26.58
N THR A 56 5.01 -3.70 26.65
CA THR A 56 6.09 -4.71 26.57
C THR A 56 5.91 -5.72 25.44
N SER A 57 4.75 -5.71 24.78
CA SER A 57 4.43 -6.61 23.67
C SER A 57 3.85 -5.80 22.53
N ILE A 58 4.68 -4.97 21.89
CA ILE A 58 4.28 -4.12 20.77
C ILE A 58 4.47 -4.93 19.47
N GLN A 59 3.41 -5.00 18.68
CA GLN A 59 3.39 -5.67 17.39
C GLN A 59 2.94 -4.69 16.32
N ILE A 60 3.76 -4.53 15.29
CA ILE A 60 3.42 -3.79 14.07
C ILE A 60 2.99 -4.79 13.02
N HIS A 61 1.74 -4.69 12.59
CA HIS A 61 1.17 -5.48 11.52
C HIS A 61 1.24 -4.67 10.23
N CYS A 62 1.89 -5.25 9.24
CA CYS A 62 2.09 -4.66 7.93
C CYS A 62 1.33 -5.50 6.90
N LYS A 63 0.47 -4.86 6.11
CA LYS A 63 -0.30 -5.50 5.05
C LYS A 63 0.00 -4.82 3.73
N MET A 64 0.47 -5.58 2.76
CA MET A 64 0.73 -5.08 1.42
C MET A 64 -0.22 -5.76 0.44
N PHE A 65 -0.86 -4.94 -0.36
CA PHE A 65 -1.67 -5.35 -1.48
C PHE A 65 -1.05 -4.79 -2.76
N GLU A 66 -0.80 -5.62 -3.76
CA GLU A 66 -0.28 -5.19 -5.06
C GLU A 66 -1.20 -5.67 -6.19
N MET A 67 -1.70 -4.73 -6.98
CA MET A 67 -2.43 -5.02 -8.21
C MET A 67 -1.58 -4.63 -9.41
N GLY A 68 -1.42 -5.55 -10.35
CA GLY A 68 -0.63 -5.33 -11.55
C GLY A 68 -1.00 -6.29 -12.67
N TRP A 69 -0.45 -6.04 -13.85
CA TRP A 69 -0.57 -6.95 -14.99
C TRP A 69 0.70 -7.78 -15.13
N ARG A 70 0.55 -9.09 -15.27
CA ARG A 70 1.64 -10.03 -15.55
C ARG A 70 1.42 -10.69 -16.91
N MET A 71 2.48 -10.92 -17.67
CA MET A 71 2.39 -11.67 -18.93
C MET A 71 2.04 -13.13 -18.67
N GLY A 72 1.19 -13.71 -19.52
CA GLY A 72 0.87 -15.14 -19.49
C GLY A 72 1.95 -16.06 -20.07
N LYS A 73 3.02 -15.51 -20.68
CA LYS A 73 4.15 -16.22 -21.28
C LYS A 73 5.48 -15.53 -20.93
N PRO A 74 6.64 -16.23 -20.94
CA PRO A 74 7.93 -15.64 -20.61
C PRO A 74 8.26 -14.47 -21.56
N GLY A 75 8.56 -13.34 -20.94
CA GLY A 75 8.84 -12.04 -21.55
C GLY A 75 8.56 -10.97 -20.49
N THR A 76 9.33 -9.88 -20.47
CA THR A 76 9.21 -8.82 -19.46
C THR A 76 8.78 -7.52 -20.11
N MET A 77 7.56 -7.05 -19.81
CA MET A 77 7.06 -5.69 -20.02
C MET A 77 6.22 -5.33 -18.82
N SER A 78 6.50 -4.18 -18.20
CA SER A 78 5.91 -3.78 -16.93
C SER A 78 4.81 -2.72 -17.15
N PHE A 79 3.61 -3.04 -16.64
CA PHE A 79 2.46 -2.14 -16.56
C PHE A 79 2.47 -1.39 -15.23
N PRO A 80 1.70 -0.29 -15.09
CA PRO A 80 1.59 0.40 -13.83
C PRO A 80 1.12 -0.59 -12.78
N ARG A 81 1.82 -0.64 -11.66
CA ARG A 81 1.43 -1.43 -10.49
C ARG A 81 0.92 -0.47 -9.44
N LEU A 82 -0.26 -0.77 -8.93
CA LEU A 82 -0.78 -0.14 -7.73
C LEU A 82 -0.35 -1.00 -6.56
N ARG A 83 0.32 -0.41 -5.57
CA ARG A 83 0.57 -1.06 -4.29
C ARG A 83 -0.06 -0.23 -3.20
N VAL A 84 -0.77 -0.89 -2.30
CA VAL A 84 -1.33 -0.30 -1.09
C VAL A 84 -0.62 -0.94 0.09
N LEU A 85 -0.07 -0.13 0.97
CA LEU A 85 0.53 -0.58 2.22
C LEU A 85 -0.32 -0.04 3.37
N THR A 86 -0.82 -0.94 4.21
CA THR A 86 -1.60 -0.60 5.40
C THR A 86 -0.86 -1.07 6.64
N THR A 87 -0.86 -0.25 7.68
CA THR A 87 -0.19 -0.54 8.94
C THR A 87 -1.15 -0.45 10.12
N SER A 88 -0.99 -1.36 11.07
CA SER A 88 -1.68 -1.30 12.36
C SER A 88 -0.73 -1.74 13.47
N VAL A 89 -0.98 -1.25 14.68
CA VAL A 89 -0.18 -1.62 15.86
C VAL A 89 -1.08 -2.18 16.93
N SER A 90 -0.65 -3.27 17.53
CA SER A 90 -1.26 -3.84 18.73
C SER A 90 -0.24 -3.93 19.84
N THR A 91 -0.68 -3.67 21.07
CA THR A 91 0.11 -3.80 22.27
C THR A 91 -0.63 -4.63 23.31
N ASN A 92 0.05 -5.05 24.39
CA ASN A 92 -0.61 -5.62 25.56
C ASN A 92 -1.52 -4.63 26.32
N LYS A 93 -1.61 -3.38 25.87
CA LYS A 93 -2.41 -2.30 26.46
C LYS A 93 -3.54 -1.81 25.55
N GLY A 94 -3.66 -2.35 24.34
CA GLY A 94 -4.66 -1.96 23.32
C GLY A 94 -4.05 -1.91 21.91
N GLY A 95 -4.84 -1.61 20.87
CA GLY A 95 -4.35 -1.55 19.49
C GLY A 95 -5.13 -0.59 18.60
N VAL A 96 -4.53 -0.20 17.48
CA VAL A 96 -5.01 0.83 16.54
C VAL A 96 -4.58 0.57 15.09
N GLY A 97 -5.31 1.12 14.13
CA GLY A 97 -4.82 1.28 12.76
C GLY A 97 -4.01 2.57 12.64
N MET A 98 -2.85 2.54 11.98
CA MET A 98 -1.91 3.66 11.97
C MET A 98 -1.75 4.35 10.63
N GLY A 99 -2.22 3.75 9.53
CA GLY A 99 -2.27 4.44 8.24
C GLY A 99 -2.36 3.51 7.05
N SER A 100 -2.59 4.10 5.88
CA SER A 100 -2.47 3.42 4.59
C SER A 100 -1.89 4.38 3.57
N ILE A 101 -0.98 3.90 2.73
CA ILE A 101 -0.41 4.66 1.62
C ILE A 101 -0.53 3.88 0.31
N ASP A 102 -0.77 4.61 -0.77
CA ASP A 102 -0.81 4.07 -2.12
C ASP A 102 0.46 4.47 -2.87
N PHE A 103 1.17 3.48 -3.41
CA PHE A 103 2.28 3.67 -4.33
C PHE A 103 1.85 3.35 -5.76
N ASN A 104 2.08 4.29 -6.66
CA ASN A 104 1.97 4.06 -8.10
C ASN A 104 3.36 3.92 -8.68
N PHE A 105 3.68 2.75 -9.22
CA PHE A 105 4.98 2.52 -9.85
C PHE A 105 4.95 2.98 -11.32
N PRO A 106 5.96 3.76 -11.76
CA PRO A 106 6.06 4.17 -13.16
C PRO A 106 6.24 2.95 -14.07
N THR A 107 5.63 3.01 -15.24
CA THR A 107 5.76 1.96 -16.26
C THR A 107 7.16 1.94 -16.86
N THR A 108 7.81 0.77 -16.85
CA THR A 108 9.01 0.52 -17.66
C THR A 108 8.58 -0.14 -18.96
N SER A 109 8.66 0.57 -20.08
CA SER A 109 8.25 0.08 -21.39
C SER A 109 9.30 -0.83 -22.03
N SER A 110 8.86 -1.95 -22.60
CA SER A 110 9.65 -2.82 -23.46
C SER A 110 8.74 -3.41 -24.54
N THR A 111 9.08 -3.18 -25.80
CA THR A 111 8.18 -3.47 -26.92
C THR A 111 8.24 -4.95 -27.27
N PHE A 112 7.15 -5.66 -26.99
CA PHE A 112 6.89 -6.99 -27.57
C PHE A 112 5.72 -6.89 -28.56
N PRO A 113 5.80 -7.57 -29.72
CA PRO A 113 4.65 -7.71 -30.59
C PRO A 113 3.64 -8.64 -29.90
N CYS A 114 2.46 -8.10 -29.58
CA CYS A 114 1.28 -8.90 -29.22
C CYS A 114 1.28 -9.72 -27.90
N PRO A 115 1.68 -9.15 -26.75
CA PRO A 115 1.56 -9.84 -25.47
C PRO A 115 0.11 -9.96 -24.96
N ASN A 116 -0.17 -11.11 -24.32
CA ASN A 116 -1.39 -11.33 -23.53
C ASN A 116 -1.05 -11.18 -22.04
N PHE A 117 -1.84 -10.36 -21.35
CA PHE A 117 -1.67 -10.09 -19.93
C PHE A 117 -2.84 -10.61 -19.14
N ASN A 118 -2.54 -11.08 -17.93
CA ASN A 118 -3.52 -11.37 -16.90
C ASN A 118 -3.31 -10.34 -15.79
N GLN A 119 -4.38 -9.70 -15.34
CA GLN A 119 -4.32 -8.91 -14.13
C GLN A 119 -4.21 -9.86 -12.94
N THR A 120 -3.31 -9.54 -12.04
CA THR A 120 -3.05 -10.28 -10.82
C THR A 120 -3.24 -9.37 -9.61
N SER A 121 -3.76 -9.94 -8.54
CA SER A 121 -3.81 -9.37 -7.20
C SER A 121 -2.83 -10.14 -6.33
N SER A 122 -1.90 -9.46 -5.69
CA SER A 122 -0.93 -10.05 -4.77
C SER A 122 -1.14 -9.48 -3.38
N HIS A 123 -0.94 -10.30 -2.37
CA HIS A 123 -1.12 -9.90 -0.98
C HIS A 123 -0.04 -10.54 -0.10
N ALA A 124 0.44 -9.79 0.89
CA ALA A 124 1.33 -10.27 1.93
C ALA A 124 0.99 -9.58 3.26
N GLU A 125 1.10 -10.33 4.36
CA GLU A 125 0.94 -9.79 5.71
C GLU A 125 2.08 -10.28 6.59
N PHE A 126 2.66 -9.37 7.36
CA PHE A 126 3.68 -9.69 8.35
C PHE A 126 3.41 -8.95 9.65
N SER A 127 3.84 -9.56 10.76
CA SER A 127 3.76 -8.96 12.08
C SER A 127 5.16 -8.93 12.69
N PHE A 128 5.61 -7.75 13.08
CA PHE A 128 6.92 -7.53 13.67
C PHE A 128 6.76 -7.20 15.15
N ASN A 129 7.45 -7.94 16.01
CA ASN A 129 7.56 -7.55 17.41
C ASN A 129 8.61 -6.45 17.52
N VAL A 130 8.27 -5.36 18.20
CA VAL A 130 9.16 -4.23 18.44
C VAL A 130 9.17 -3.84 19.91
N THR A 131 10.24 -3.20 20.32
CA THR A 131 10.47 -2.67 21.65
C THR A 131 10.16 -1.18 21.71
N CYS A 132 10.01 -0.62 22.92
CA CYS A 132 9.85 0.82 23.08
C CYS A 132 11.05 1.60 22.53
N ASP A 133 12.27 1.08 22.65
CA ASP A 133 13.46 1.74 22.11
C ASP A 133 13.37 1.85 20.57
N GLU A 134 12.98 0.76 19.90
CA GLU A 134 12.76 0.76 18.45
C GLU A 134 11.61 1.68 18.03
N ILE A 135 10.54 1.76 18.83
CA ILE A 135 9.45 2.71 18.60
C ILE A 135 9.95 4.15 18.69
N MET A 136 10.83 4.48 19.65
CA MET A 136 11.35 5.84 19.81
C MET A 136 12.16 6.30 18.59
N ASP A 137 12.96 5.39 18.04
CA ASP A 137 13.80 5.62 16.85
C ASP A 137 13.02 5.59 15.53
N MET A 138 11.77 5.13 15.55
CA MET A 138 10.93 5.03 14.36
C MET A 138 10.40 6.39 13.92
N ASP A 139 10.64 6.78 12.67
CA ASP A 139 10.08 8.02 12.11
C ASP A 139 8.58 7.87 11.80
N ASN A 140 8.21 6.80 11.09
CA ASN A 140 6.82 6.42 10.85
C ASN A 140 6.69 4.91 10.61
N THR A 141 5.49 4.36 10.86
CA THR A 141 5.24 2.91 10.73
C THR A 141 5.12 2.44 9.28
N ILE A 142 4.80 3.35 8.36
CA ILE A 142 4.62 3.06 6.93
C ILE A 142 5.96 2.71 6.30
N ASP A 143 6.98 3.54 6.51
CA ASP A 143 8.34 3.33 6.01
C ASP A 143 8.96 2.09 6.67
N TYR A 144 8.79 1.94 7.99
CA TYR A 144 9.20 0.73 8.69
C TYR A 144 8.60 -0.52 8.05
N CYS A 145 7.28 -0.53 7.80
CA CYS A 145 6.62 -1.66 7.16
C CYS A 145 7.08 -1.85 5.71
N ASN A 146 7.25 -0.78 4.95
CA ASN A 146 7.68 -0.85 3.55
C ASN A 146 9.07 -1.49 3.46
N ASP A 147 10.03 -1.02 4.24
CA ASP A 147 11.42 -1.47 4.19
C ASP A 147 11.54 -2.93 4.64
N ASN A 148 10.90 -3.30 5.74
CA ASN A 148 10.94 -4.68 6.24
C ASN A 148 10.19 -5.65 5.30
N MET A 149 9.03 -5.27 4.77
CA MET A 149 8.28 -6.12 3.84
C MET A 149 9.00 -6.28 2.51
N LEU A 150 9.60 -5.21 1.97
CA LEU A 150 10.38 -5.27 0.74
C LEU A 150 11.57 -6.21 0.90
N ALA A 151 12.33 -6.09 1.99
CA ALA A 151 13.46 -6.97 2.27
C ALA A 151 13.04 -8.45 2.33
N LEU A 152 11.89 -8.76 2.96
CA LEU A 152 11.37 -10.13 3.03
C LEU A 152 10.92 -10.66 1.66
N VAL A 153 10.17 -9.87 0.90
CA VAL A 153 9.66 -10.28 -0.42
C VAL A 153 10.78 -10.38 -1.46
N GLU A 154 11.82 -9.55 -1.37
CA GLU A 154 13.02 -9.66 -2.20
C GLU A 154 13.83 -10.91 -1.87
N ALA A 155 13.87 -11.31 -0.59
CA ALA A 155 14.52 -12.55 -0.17
C ALA A 155 13.73 -13.80 -0.59
N ASP A 156 12.40 -13.75 -0.57
CA ASP A 156 11.51 -14.84 -0.95
C ASP A 156 10.20 -14.32 -1.57
N GLU A 157 10.14 -14.36 -2.90
CA GLU A 157 8.96 -13.94 -3.66
C GLU A 157 7.70 -14.79 -3.35
N SER A 158 7.86 -16.01 -2.81
CA SER A 158 6.74 -16.90 -2.48
C SER A 158 5.92 -16.42 -1.28
N LEU A 159 6.46 -15.48 -0.49
CA LEU A 159 5.74 -14.83 0.60
C LEU A 159 4.61 -13.93 0.11
N MET A 160 4.60 -13.55 -1.17
CA MET A 160 3.46 -12.91 -1.81
C MET A 160 2.49 -13.93 -2.41
N VAL A 161 1.26 -13.95 -1.91
CA VAL A 161 0.19 -14.75 -2.50
C VAL A 161 -0.38 -14.01 -3.71
N THR A 162 -0.05 -14.47 -4.91
CA THR A 162 -0.57 -13.89 -6.17
C THR A 162 -1.73 -14.72 -6.73
N VAL A 163 -2.85 -14.06 -6.99
CA VAL A 163 -4.06 -14.66 -7.57
C VAL A 163 -4.45 -13.92 -8.87
N PRO A 164 -4.76 -14.63 -9.97
CA PRO A 164 -5.30 -13.99 -11.17
C PRO A 164 -6.70 -13.45 -10.90
N THR A 165 -6.97 -12.21 -11.31
CA THR A 165 -8.30 -11.59 -11.12
C THR A 165 -9.31 -12.03 -12.19
N GLY A 166 -8.86 -12.75 -13.21
CA GLY A 166 -9.64 -13.15 -14.38
C GLY A 166 -9.72 -12.07 -15.48
N LYS A 167 -9.25 -10.83 -15.23
CA LYS A 167 -9.15 -9.83 -16.28
C LYS A 167 -7.95 -10.11 -17.17
N THR A 168 -8.17 -10.06 -18.48
CA THR A 168 -7.13 -10.23 -19.48
C THR A 168 -7.05 -9.01 -20.38
N HIS A 169 -5.85 -8.69 -20.85
CA HIS A 169 -5.62 -7.64 -21.83
C HIS A 169 -4.77 -8.20 -22.95
N ASN A 170 -5.27 -8.11 -24.19
CA ASN A 170 -4.51 -8.45 -25.38
C ASN A 170 -4.11 -7.14 -26.06
N SER A 171 -2.80 -6.92 -26.21
CA SER A 171 -2.29 -5.70 -26.85
C SER A 171 -2.30 -5.76 -28.38
N CYS A 172 -2.67 -6.90 -28.99
CA CYS A 172 -3.09 -6.91 -30.38
C CYS A 172 -4.48 -6.26 -30.46
N GLY A 173 -4.56 -5.06 -31.03
CA GLY A 173 -5.84 -4.45 -31.36
C GLY A 173 -6.70 -5.42 -32.17
N GLY A 174 -8.01 -5.41 -31.92
CA GLY A 174 -9.02 -6.07 -32.75
C GLY A 174 -8.98 -5.51 -34.18
N GLY A 175 -8.05 -5.99 -34.97
CA GLY A 175 -7.92 -5.79 -36.41
C GLY A 175 -8.16 -7.11 -37.14
N GLY A 176 -9.10 -7.92 -36.68
CA GLY A 176 -9.58 -9.10 -37.37
C GLY A 176 -11.00 -8.83 -37.87
N HIS A 177 -11.12 -8.37 -39.11
CA HIS A 177 -12.33 -8.66 -39.89
C HIS A 177 -12.54 -10.18 -39.88
N GLY A 178 -13.55 -10.64 -39.16
CA GLY A 178 -14.01 -12.01 -39.17
C GLY A 178 -15.52 -12.00 -39.25
N GLN A 179 -16.04 -11.87 -40.48
CA GLN A 179 -17.38 -12.33 -40.80
C GLN A 179 -17.48 -13.81 -40.40
N HIS A 180 -18.53 -14.16 -39.65
CA HIS A 180 -19.24 -15.43 -39.81
C HIS A 180 -20.65 -15.29 -39.25
#